data_AF-T1BF77-F1
#
_entry.id   AF-T1BF77-F1
#
_cell.length_a   1.000
_cell.length_b   1.000
_cell.length_c   1.000
_cell.angle_alpha   90.00
_cell.angle_beta   90.00
_cell.angle_gamma   90.00
#
_symmetry.space_group_name_H-M   'P 1'
#
loop_
_entity.id
_entity.type
_entity.pdbx_description
1 polymer ?
#
loop_
_entity_poly.entity_id
_entity_poly.type
_entity_poly.pdbx_seq_one_letter_code
_entity_poly.pdbx_strand_id
1 'polypeptide(L)' 'MVRAYILMTMEPGKTMDVVRRLRMESGVLQVDAITGEYDAVAQIQAPDV' A
#
# COMPACT_ATOMS: atom_id res chain seq x y z
N MET A 1 10.69 13.16 9.25
CA MET A 1 10.58 12.16 8.17
C MET A 1 10.27 10.82 8.80
N VAL A 2 9.03 10.37 8.61
CA VAL A 2 8.53 9.09 9.11
C VAL A 2 8.43 8.13 7.94
N ARG A 3 8.77 6.86 8.18
CA ARG A 3 8.61 5.78 7.21
C ARG A 3 7.76 4.70 7.86
N ALA A 4 6.76 4.22 7.13
CA ALA A 4 5.84 3.21 7.63
C ALA A 4 5.63 2.12 6.59
N TYR A 5 5.30 0.93 7.09
CA TYR A 5 4.79 -0.18 6.30
C TYR A 5 3.32 -0.38 6.66
N ILE A 6 2.48 -0.43 5.63
CA ILE A 6 1.04 -0.64 5.78
C ILE A 6 0.72 -2.01 5.21
N LEU A 7 0.12 -2.86 6.05
CA LEU A 7 -0.45 -4.14 5.66
C LEU A 7 -1.95 -3.94 5.45
N MET A 8 -2.45 -4.34 4.29
CA MET A 8 -3.81 -4.02 3.87
C MET A 8 -4.60 -5.28 3.55
N THR A 9 -5.80 -5.37 4.13
CA THR A 9 -6.85 -6.32 3.72
C THR A 9 -7.90 -5.54 2.95
N MET A 10 -8.36 -6.09 1.83
CA MET A 10 -9.21 -5.43 0.86
C MET A 10 -10.42 -6.27 0.54
N GLU A 11 -11.44 -5.65 -0.04
CA GLU A 11 -12.58 -6.40 -0.55
C GLU A 11 -12.16 -7.32 -1.71
N PRO A 12 -12.74 -8.52 -1.83
CA PRO A 12 -12.44 -9.45 -2.91
C PRO A 12 -12.53 -8.80 -4.29
N GLY A 13 -11.52 -9.01 -5.13
CA GLY A 13 -11.46 -8.47 -6.48
C GLY A 13 -11.07 -6.99 -6.59
N LYS A 14 -10.85 -6.27 -5.47
CA LYS A 14 -10.43 -4.85 -5.47
C LYS A 14 -8.92 -4.65 -5.37
N THR A 15 -8.16 -5.69 -5.04
CA THR A 15 -6.73 -5.58 -4.72
C THR A 15 -5.93 -4.85 -5.79
N MET A 16 -6.09 -5.24 -7.05
CA MET A 16 -5.30 -4.65 -8.15
C MET A 16 -5.69 -3.20 -8.44
N ASP A 17 -6.97 -2.85 -8.32
CA ASP A 17 -7.44 -1.47 -8.51
C ASP A 17 -6.87 -0.55 -7.44
N VAL A 18 -6.89 -0.99 -6.18
CA VAL A 18 -6.34 -0.24 -5.04
C VAL A 18 -4.83 -0.08 -5.18
N VAL A 19 -4.09 -1.16 -5.46
CA VAL A 19 -2.63 -1.11 -5.68
C VAL A 19 -2.28 -0.16 -6.82
N ARG A 20 -3.00 -0.21 -7.95
CA ARG A 20 -2.77 0.68 -9.09
C ARG A 20 -2.99 2.14 -8.72
N ARG A 21 -4.02 2.45 -7.93
CA ARG A 21 -4.28 3.80 -7.44
C ARG A 21 -3.19 4.28 -6.49
N LEU A 22 -2.81 3.46 -5.52
CA LEU A 22 -1.78 3.80 -4.53
C LEU A 22 -0.40 4.04 -5.15
N ARG A 23 -0.04 3.35 -6.26
CA ARG A 23 1.21 3.62 -6.98
C ARG A 23 1.32 5.06 -7.51
N MET A 24 0.20 5.77 -7.66
CA MET A 24 0.18 7.15 -8.16
C MET A 24 0.15 8.20 -7.04
N GLU A 25 0.02 7.77 -5.77
CA GLU A 25 -0.11 8.68 -4.65
C GLU A 25 1.25 9.18 -4.18
N SER A 26 1.31 10.49 -3.88
CA SER A 26 2.52 11.11 -3.36
C SER A 26 2.83 10.57 -1.96
N GLY A 27 4.07 10.15 -1.74
CA GLY A 27 4.50 9.56 -0.47
C GLY A 27 4.41 8.03 -0.43
N VAL A 28 3.79 7.38 -1.43
CA VAL A 28 3.92 5.93 -1.63
C VAL A 28 5.23 5.66 -2.36
N LEU A 29 6.15 4.97 -1.69
CA LEU A 29 7.45 4.60 -2.26
C LEU A 29 7.38 3.28 -3.00
N GLN A 30 6.60 2.35 -2.46
CA GLN A 30 6.36 1.04 -3.04
C GLN A 30 5.01 0.51 -2.56
N VAL A 31 4.29 -0.20 -3.41
CA VAL A 31 3.08 -0.93 -3.03
C VAL A 31 2.94 -2.15 -3.92
N ASP A 32 2.72 -3.32 -3.34
CA ASP A 32 2.61 -4.57 -4.08
C ASP A 32 1.52 -5.46 -3.50
N ALA A 33 0.76 -6.09 -4.39
CA ALA A 33 -0.14 -7.17 -4.02
C ALA A 33 0.69 -8.40 -3.64
N ILE A 34 0.34 -9.05 -2.55
CA ILE A 34 1.05 -10.23 -2.05
C ILE A 34 0.08 -11.39 -1.90
N THR A 35 0.63 -12.60 -1.85
CA THR A 35 -0.12 -13.79 -1.43
C THR A 35 0.07 -13.97 0.07
N GLY A 36 -1.01 -14.02 0.85
CA GLY A 36 -0.91 -14.20 2.30
C GLY A 36 -2.17 -13.78 3.06
N GLU A 37 -1.98 -13.48 4.35
CA GLU A 37 -3.04 -12.98 5.27
C GLU A 37 -3.52 -11.57 4.88
N TYR A 38 -2.64 -10.79 4.25
CA TYR A 38 -2.95 -9.48 3.69
C TYR A 38 -2.93 -9.54 2.17
N ASP A 39 -3.71 -8.67 1.55
CA ASP A 39 -3.83 -8.59 0.10
C ASP A 39 -2.70 -7.75 -0.52
N ALA A 40 -2.14 -6.80 0.24
CA ALA A 40 -1.03 -5.96 -0.22
C ALA A 40 -0.21 -5.38 0.93
N VAL A 41 1.02 -4.98 0.60
CA VAL A 41 1.91 -4.20 1.46
C VAL A 41 2.33 -2.91 0.77
N ALA A 42 2.35 -1.80 1.49
CA ALA A 42 2.85 -0.52 1.02
C ALA A 42 3.95 0.02 1.93
N GLN A 43 5.00 0.57 1.33
CA GLN A 43 6.00 1.39 2.00
C GLN A 43 5.72 2.86 1.70
N ILE A 44 5.55 3.66 2.75
CA ILE A 44 5.25 5.08 2.62
C ILE A 44 6.28 5.95 3.35
N GLN A 45 6.36 7.21 2.95
CA GLN A 45 7.17 8.23 3.60
C GLN A 45 6.45 9.57 3.65
N ALA A 46 6.45 10.17 4.83
CA ALA A 46 5.79 11.45 5.13
C ALA A 46 6.71 12.33 6.00
N PRO A 47 6.49 13.66 6.03
CA PRO A 47 7.26 14.56 6.90
C PRO A 47 7.04 14.28 8.38
N ASP A 48 5.80 13.96 8.76
CA ASP A 48 5.31 13.67 10.11
C ASP A 48 4.27 12.52 10.09
N VAL A 49 3.81 12.05 11.26
CA VAL A 49 2.79 10.99 11.44
C VAL A 49 1.38 11.46 11.05
#